data_AF-A0A1L8Z9K1-F1
#
_entry.id   AF-A0A1L8Z9K1-F1
#
_cell.length_a   1.000
_cell.length_b   1.000
_cell.length_c   1.000
_cell.angle_alpha   90.00
_cell.angle_beta   90.00
_cell.angle_gamma   90.00
#
_symmetry.space_group_name_H-M   'P 1'
#
loop_
_entity.id
_entity.type
_entity.pdbx_description
1 polymer ?
#
loop_
_entity_poly.entity_id
_entity_poly.type
_entity_poly.pdbx_seq_one_letter_code
_entity_poly.pdbx_strand_id
1 'polypeptide(L)'
;MNNLAYKTYNIENIKNEFLNIGFSKEAIDFVFLHNDNYNFEILKEKIIDVEKNLQKDISSLDTKIDNVEKNLNLKIDNVEKNLNLKIDSVKNELNSKIDSLDTKIDNVEKTLQKDISSLNTKIDSVEKTLQKDISSLKNELNASNRAIQVMLIMGITLAPIIYSIFNKYFLN
;
A
#
# COMPACT_ATOMS: atom_id res chain seq x y z
N MET A 1 83.84 13.04 52.08
CA MET A 1 83.28 13.06 50.71
C MET A 1 82.06 13.95 50.76
N ASN A 2 82.15 15.17 50.19
CA ASN A 2 81.04 16.12 50.22
C ASN A 2 79.95 15.65 49.25
N ASN A 3 78.74 15.51 49.76
CA ASN A 3 77.55 15.13 49.02
C ASN A 3 77.13 16.30 48.11
N LEU A 4 77.46 16.24 46.81
CA LEU A 4 76.88 17.15 45.83
C LEU A 4 75.45 16.70 45.53
N ALA A 5 74.50 17.22 46.30
CA ALA A 5 73.10 17.19 45.91
C ALA A 5 72.95 18.09 44.67
N TYR A 6 72.79 17.48 43.50
CA TYR A 6 72.44 18.20 42.29
C TYR A 6 71.03 18.78 42.47
N LYS A 7 70.95 20.08 42.76
CA LYS A 7 69.69 20.82 42.67
C LYS A 7 69.26 20.85 41.22
N THR A 8 68.07 20.33 40.91
CA THR A 8 67.39 20.58 39.65
C THR A 8 66.88 22.02 39.66
N TYR A 9 67.62 22.89 38.98
CA TYR A 9 67.20 24.27 38.76
C TYR A 9 66.32 24.34 37.52
N ASN A 10 65.07 24.80 37.66
CA ASN A 10 64.30 25.24 36.49
C ASN A 10 64.86 26.58 36.00
N ILE A 11 64.52 26.96 34.77
CA ILE A 11 65.01 28.18 34.13
C ILE A 11 64.70 29.43 34.96
N GLU A 12 63.53 29.47 35.60
CA GLU A 12 63.12 30.58 36.44
C GLU A 12 64.01 30.72 37.68
N ASN A 13 64.41 29.61 38.28
CA ASN A 13 65.35 29.60 39.40
C ASN A 13 66.73 30.11 38.95
N ILE A 14 67.17 29.75 37.73
CA ILE A 14 68.44 30.23 37.18
C ILE A 14 68.38 31.74 36.88
N LYS A 15 67.28 32.24 36.29
CA LYS A 15 67.06 33.68 36.09
C LYS A 15 67.13 34.44 37.41
N ASN A 16 66.46 33.93 38.45
CA ASN A 16 66.45 34.54 39.78
C ASN A 16 67.84 34.54 40.43
N GLU A 17 68.66 33.50 40.26
CA GLU A 17 70.05 33.51 40.73
C GLU A 17 70.90 34.56 39.99
N PHE A 18 70.77 34.69 38.66
CA PHE A 18 71.49 35.72 37.91
C PHE A 18 71.09 37.14 38.31
N LEU A 19 69.80 37.37 38.59
CA LEU A 19 69.32 38.65 39.14
C LEU A 19 69.94 38.92 40.53
N ASN A 20 69.97 37.91 41.40
CA ASN A 20 70.48 38.05 42.78
C ASN A 20 71.99 38.32 42.85
N ILE A 21 72.76 37.88 41.85
CA ILE A 21 74.20 38.17 41.77
C ILE A 21 74.53 39.43 40.94
N GLY A 22 73.51 40.19 40.51
CA GLY A 22 73.68 41.54 39.96
C GLY A 22 73.68 41.68 38.44
N PHE A 23 73.28 40.66 37.68
CA PHE A 23 73.07 40.81 36.24
C PHE A 23 71.81 41.64 35.94
N SER A 24 71.86 42.48 34.90
CA SER A 24 70.67 43.20 34.44
C SER A 24 69.69 42.24 33.77
N LYS A 25 68.40 42.57 33.83
CA LYS A 25 67.33 41.78 33.21
C LYS A 25 67.57 41.60 31.71
N GLU A 26 68.05 42.63 31.03
CA GLU A 26 68.33 42.64 29.59
C GLU A 26 69.49 41.68 29.23
N ALA A 27 70.55 41.62 30.05
CA ALA A 27 71.67 40.71 29.84
C ALA A 27 71.25 39.24 30.05
N ILE A 28 70.42 38.99 31.06
CA ILE A 28 69.84 37.67 31.33
C ILE A 28 68.94 37.27 30.15
N ASP A 29 68.00 38.13 29.76
CA ASP A 29 67.08 37.86 28.66
C ASP A 29 67.83 37.60 27.34
N PHE A 30 68.92 38.33 27.03
CA PHE A 30 69.75 38.09 25.84
C PHE A 30 70.42 36.71 25.84
N VAL A 31 71.01 36.30 26.97
CA VAL A 31 71.67 34.98 27.11
C VAL A 31 70.65 33.84 27.03
N PHE A 32 69.50 33.99 27.69
CA PHE A 32 68.44 32.99 27.65
C PHE A 32 67.77 32.91 26.27
N LEU A 33 67.61 34.01 25.54
CA LEU A 33 67.07 34.01 24.17
C LEU A 33 67.89 33.14 23.21
N HIS A 34 69.21 33.08 23.39
CA HIS A 34 70.13 32.29 22.57
C HIS A 34 70.44 30.92 23.20
N ASN A 35 69.83 30.58 24.34
CA ASN A 35 70.00 29.30 24.99
C ASN A 35 68.97 28.30 24.44
N ASP A 36 69.44 27.24 23.77
CA ASP A 36 68.57 26.23 23.17
C ASP A 36 67.65 25.54 24.21
N ASN A 37 68.10 25.36 25.46
CA ASN A 37 67.25 24.79 26.52
C ASN A 37 66.10 25.74 26.91
N TYR A 38 66.31 27.06 26.88
CA TYR A 38 65.26 28.04 27.10
C TYR A 38 64.20 28.03 26.00
N ASN A 39 64.64 27.99 24.75
CA ASN A 39 63.75 27.93 23.61
C ASN A 39 62.96 26.60 23.59
N PHE A 40 63.58 25.49 24.03
CA PHE A 40 62.91 24.19 24.16
C PHE A 40 61.78 24.20 25.21
N GLU A 41 62.02 24.76 26.40
CA GLU A 41 60.96 24.83 27.43
C GLU A 41 59.79 25.72 26.98
N ILE A 42 60.05 26.87 26.34
CA ILE A 42 58.99 27.70 25.76
C ILE A 42 58.21 26.94 24.68
N LEU A 43 58.90 26.22 23.80
CA LEU A 43 58.25 25.44 22.74
C LEU A 43 57.38 24.33 23.33
N LYS A 44 57.86 23.66 24.38
CA LYS A 44 57.11 22.62 25.11
C LYS A 44 55.83 23.18 25.72
N GLU A 45 55.89 24.36 26.36
CA GLU A 45 54.68 25.03 26.89
C GLU A 45 53.68 25.34 25.76
N LYS A 46 54.14 25.89 24.64
CA LYS A 46 53.27 26.16 23.47
C LYS A 46 52.64 24.89 22.89
N ILE A 47 53.39 23.78 22.86
CA ILE A 47 52.86 22.48 22.40
C ILE A 47 51.76 21.99 23.33
N ILE A 48 51.95 22.10 24.65
CA ILE A 48 50.92 21.73 25.64
C ILE A 48 49.66 22.56 25.47
N ASP A 49 49.79 23.88 25.24
CA ASP A 49 48.65 24.76 24.99
C ASP A 49 47.91 24.40 23.70
N VAL A 50 48.64 24.08 22.62
CA VAL A 50 48.05 23.61 21.36
C VAL A 50 47.33 22.28 21.56
N GLU A 51 47.95 21.32 22.24
CA GLU A 51 47.35 20.00 22.55
C GLU A 51 46.05 20.16 23.35
N LYS A 52 46.06 21.02 24.37
CA LYS A 52 44.88 21.33 25.18
C LYS A 52 43.74 21.94 24.36
N ASN A 53 44.05 22.86 23.44
CA ASN A 53 43.05 23.45 22.55
C ASN A 53 42.50 22.42 21.57
N LEU A 54 43.35 21.57 20.98
CA LEU A 54 42.92 20.48 20.10
C LEU A 54 42.02 19.48 20.83
N GLN A 55 42.35 19.12 22.07
CA GLN A 55 41.52 18.22 22.88
C GLN A 55 40.13 18.82 23.16
N LYS A 56 40.06 20.14 23.40
CA LYS A 56 38.80 20.85 23.58
C LYS A 56 37.98 20.88 22.28
N ASP A 57 38.63 21.12 21.14
CA ASP A 57 37.96 21.14 19.84
C ASP A 57 37.43 19.75 19.47
N ILE A 58 38.20 18.68 19.71
CA ILE A 58 37.77 17.30 19.52
C ILE A 58 36.55 17.01 20.39
N SER A 59 36.59 17.33 21.69
CA SER A 59 35.45 17.11 22.60
C SER A 59 34.18 17.86 22.16
N SER A 60 34.36 19.07 21.60
CA SER A 60 33.27 19.87 21.04
C SER A 60 32.70 19.26 19.76
N LEU A 61 33.55 18.70 18.90
CA LEU A 61 33.13 17.98 17.70
C LEU A 61 32.40 16.68 18.04
N ASP A 62 32.89 15.90 19.00
CA ASP A 62 32.22 14.67 19.46
C ASP A 62 30.80 15.00 19.96
N THR A 63 30.67 16.05 20.77
CA THR A 63 29.34 16.51 21.24
C THR A 63 28.43 16.93 20.09
N LYS A 64 28.97 17.58 19.04
CA LYS A 64 28.18 17.97 17.86
C LYS A 64 27.77 16.74 17.05
N ILE A 65 28.66 15.76 16.88
CA ILE A 65 28.39 14.52 16.17
C ILE A 65 27.28 13.74 16.90
N ASP A 66 27.39 13.56 18.21
CA ASP A 66 26.37 12.90 19.03
C ASP A 66 24.99 13.57 18.90
N ASN A 67 24.96 14.91 18.88
CA ASN A 67 23.73 15.66 18.72
C ASN A 67 23.15 15.51 17.31
N VAL A 68 23.99 15.49 16.27
CA VAL A 68 23.54 15.24 14.89
C VAL A 68 22.98 13.82 14.77
N GLU A 69 23.66 12.81 15.32
CA GLU A 69 23.21 11.42 15.30
C GLU A 69 21.85 11.27 15.99
N LYS A 70 21.69 11.80 17.21
CA LYS A 70 20.40 11.78 17.93
C LYS A 70 19.28 12.45 17.14
N ASN A 71 19.55 13.60 16.54
CA ASN A 71 18.56 14.33 15.74
C ASN A 71 18.18 13.58 14.45
N LEU A 72 19.14 12.90 13.81
CA LEU A 72 18.86 12.08 12.63
C LEU A 72 18.02 10.85 13.00
N ASN A 73 18.36 10.15 14.08
CA ASN A 73 17.57 9.01 14.57
C ASN A 73 16.12 9.42 14.87
N LEU A 74 15.91 10.53 15.60
CA LEU A 74 14.58 11.06 15.86
C LEU A 74 13.79 11.41 14.58
N LYS A 75 14.47 11.95 13.56
CA LYS A 75 13.85 12.25 12.27
C LYS A 75 13.48 10.97 11.52
N ILE A 76 14.34 9.97 11.53
CA ILE A 76 14.10 8.66 10.91
C ILE A 76 12.89 7.99 11.57
N ASP A 77 12.87 7.90 12.91
CA ASP A 77 11.76 7.31 13.67
C ASP A 77 10.42 8.01 13.36
N ASN A 78 10.45 9.34 13.28
CA ASN A 78 9.25 10.12 12.95
C ASN A 78 8.79 9.87 11.50
N VAL A 79 9.71 9.76 10.54
CA VAL A 79 9.37 9.42 9.15
C VAL A 79 8.78 8.01 9.07
N GLU A 80 9.40 7.03 9.74
CA GLU A 80 8.92 5.65 9.78
C GLU A 80 7.51 5.57 10.35
N LYS A 81 7.26 6.21 11.50
CA LYS A 81 5.93 6.26 12.13
C LYS A 81 4.88 6.87 11.20
N ASN A 82 5.21 7.98 10.53
CA ASN A 82 4.28 8.66 9.63
C ASN A 82 3.98 7.83 8.37
N LEU A 83 5.00 7.13 7.84
CA LEU A 83 4.81 6.22 6.70
C LEU A 83 3.93 5.04 7.09
N ASN A 84 4.15 4.41 8.25
CA ASN A 84 3.31 3.32 8.75
C ASN A 84 1.85 3.75 8.91
N LEU A 85 1.59 4.92 9.52
CA LEU A 85 0.23 5.46 9.63
C LEU A 85 -0.43 5.70 8.27
N LYS A 86 0.33 6.20 7.29
CA LYS A 86 -0.19 6.43 5.94
C LYS A 86 -0.50 5.12 5.20
N ILE A 87 0.35 4.10 5.37
CA ILE A 87 0.14 2.76 4.82
C ILE A 87 -1.14 2.15 5.41
N ASP A 88 -1.30 2.20 6.73
CA ASP A 88 -2.50 1.68 7.40
C ASP A 88 -3.77 2.39 6.96
N SER A 89 -3.72 3.73 6.81
CA SER A 89 -4.84 4.51 6.29
C SER A 89 -5.24 4.08 4.88
N VAL A 90 -4.27 3.92 3.97
CA VAL A 90 -4.54 3.49 2.58
C VAL A 90 -5.09 2.07 2.55
N LYS A 91 -4.53 1.17 3.36
CA LYS A 91 -5.02 -0.22 3.48
C LYS A 91 -6.47 -0.27 3.94
N ASN A 92 -6.83 0.51 4.95
CA ASN A 92 -8.20 0.57 5.46
C ASN A 92 -9.19 1.16 4.45
N GLU A 93 -8.79 2.20 3.72
CA GLU A 93 -9.60 2.80 2.65
C GLU A 93 -9.84 1.81 1.50
N LEU A 94 -8.80 1.07 1.08
CA LEU A 94 -8.91 0.05 0.04
C LEU A 94 -9.82 -1.10 0.47
N ASN A 95 -9.67 -1.61 1.70
CA ASN A 95 -10.54 -2.66 2.23
C ASN A 95 -12.02 -2.19 2.23
N SER A 96 -12.28 -0.97 2.70
CA SER A 96 -13.65 -0.41 2.71
C SER A 96 -14.24 -0.28 1.30
N LYS A 97 -13.42 0.06 0.31
CA LYS A 97 -13.84 0.10 -1.10
C LYS A 97 -14.13 -1.29 -1.67
N ILE A 98 -13.33 -2.29 -1.29
CA ILE A 98 -13.55 -3.69 -1.67
C ILE A 98 -14.87 -4.20 -1.08
N ASP A 99 -15.09 -4.02 0.23
CA ASP A 99 -16.33 -4.45 0.91
C ASP A 99 -17.58 -3.80 0.28
N SER A 100 -17.47 -2.53 -0.13
CA SER A 100 -18.54 -1.82 -0.82
C SER A 100 -18.81 -2.37 -2.22
N LEU A 101 -17.78 -2.77 -2.95
CA LEU A 101 -17.92 -3.40 -4.26
C LEU A 101 -18.53 -4.80 -4.14
N ASP A 102 -18.09 -5.61 -3.18
CA ASP A 102 -18.66 -6.94 -2.92
C ASP A 102 -20.16 -6.82 -2.61
N THR A 103 -20.56 -5.87 -1.76
CA THR A 103 -21.97 -5.60 -1.47
C THR A 103 -22.76 -5.21 -2.73
N LYS A 104 -22.16 -4.42 -3.64
CA LYS A 104 -22.81 -4.03 -4.90
C LYS A 104 -22.95 -5.23 -5.83
N ILE A 105 -21.94 -6.09 -5.93
CA ILE A 105 -21.96 -7.31 -6.73
C ILE A 105 -23.05 -8.26 -6.22
N ASP A 106 -23.11 -8.50 -4.91
CA ASP A 106 -24.15 -9.33 -4.28
C ASP A 106 -25.57 -8.83 -4.60
N ASN A 107 -25.77 -7.51 -4.57
CA ASN A 107 -27.06 -6.90 -4.88
C ASN A 107 -27.44 -7.04 -6.36
N VAL A 108 -26.47 -6.89 -7.26
CA VAL A 108 -26.66 -7.14 -8.70
C VAL A 108 -27.00 -8.61 -8.94
N GLU A 109 -26.27 -9.54 -8.31
CA GLU A 109 -26.52 -10.97 -8.44
C GLU A 109 -27.94 -11.34 -7.98
N LYS A 110 -28.37 -10.87 -6.79
CA LYS A 110 -29.73 -11.10 -6.28
C LYS A 110 -30.80 -10.53 -7.20
N THR A 111 -30.56 -9.36 -7.77
CA THR A 111 -31.51 -8.73 -8.71
C THR A 111 -31.63 -9.57 -9.98
N LEU A 112 -30.51 -10.00 -10.56
CA LEU A 112 -30.49 -10.85 -11.75
C LEU A 112 -31.16 -12.22 -11.49
N GLN A 113 -30.90 -12.85 -10.33
CA GLN A 113 -31.57 -14.09 -9.95
C GLN A 113 -33.10 -13.93 -9.88
N LYS A 114 -33.57 -12.81 -9.33
CA LYS A 114 -35.01 -12.47 -9.28
C LYS A 114 -35.59 -12.26 -10.68
N ASP A 115 -34.89 -11.53 -11.53
CA ASP A 115 -35.33 -11.25 -12.90
C ASP A 115 -35.40 -12.53 -13.73
N ILE A 116 -34.39 -13.41 -13.63
CA ILE A 116 -34.39 -14.73 -14.27
C ILE A 116 -35.57 -15.58 -13.79
N SER A 117 -35.83 -15.61 -12.48
CA SER A 117 -36.96 -16.38 -11.90
C SER A 117 -38.31 -15.87 -12.40
N SER A 118 -38.46 -14.54 -12.49
CA SER A 118 -39.65 -13.89 -13.05
C SER A 118 -39.82 -14.24 -14.53
N LEU A 119 -38.73 -14.23 -15.30
CA LEU A 119 -38.75 -14.58 -16.71
C LEU A 119 -39.12 -16.05 -16.94
N ASN A 120 -38.56 -16.97 -16.15
CA ASN A 120 -38.94 -18.39 -16.19
C ASN A 120 -40.43 -18.59 -15.91
N THR A 121 -40.98 -17.90 -14.90
CA THR A 121 -42.42 -17.97 -14.58
C THR A 121 -43.28 -17.48 -15.75
N LYS A 122 -42.86 -16.42 -16.44
CA LYS A 122 -43.55 -15.92 -17.64
C LYS A 122 -43.47 -16.91 -18.79
N ILE A 123 -42.30 -17.50 -19.03
CA ILE A 123 -42.08 -18.52 -20.06
C ILE A 123 -43.01 -19.73 -19.80
N ASP A 124 -43.04 -20.26 -18.58
CA ASP A 124 -43.91 -21.37 -18.19
C ASP A 124 -45.39 -21.05 -18.43
N SER A 125 -45.81 -19.81 -18.15
CA SER A 125 -47.19 -19.38 -18.37
C SER A 125 -47.53 -19.30 -19.87
N VAL A 126 -46.60 -18.81 -20.69
CA VAL A 126 -46.77 -18.77 -22.14
C VAL A 126 -46.82 -20.19 -22.70
N GLU A 127 -45.92 -21.08 -22.26
CA GLU A 127 -45.89 -22.48 -22.68
C GLU A 127 -47.22 -23.18 -22.36
N LYS A 128 -47.75 -23.04 -21.15
CA LYS A 128 -49.04 -23.62 -20.76
C LYS A 128 -50.20 -23.09 -21.61
N THR A 129 -50.19 -21.80 -21.94
CA THR A 129 -51.22 -21.19 -22.79
C THR A 129 -51.15 -21.77 -24.20
N LEU A 130 -49.95 -21.84 -24.79
CA LEU A 130 -49.74 -22.43 -26.12
C LEU A 130 -50.12 -23.92 -26.16
N GLN A 131 -49.77 -24.70 -25.14
CA GLN A 131 -50.18 -26.10 -25.04
C GLN A 131 -51.70 -26.25 -25.02
N LYS A 132 -52.42 -25.37 -24.30
CA LYS A 132 -53.88 -25.35 -24.26
C LYS A 132 -54.47 -24.98 -25.62
N ASP A 133 -53.96 -23.95 -26.27
CA ASP A 133 -54.45 -23.49 -27.57
C ASP A 133 -54.23 -24.56 -28.65
N ILE A 134 -53.06 -25.19 -28.69
CA ILE A 134 -52.75 -26.33 -29.58
C ILE A 134 -53.71 -27.50 -29.32
N SER A 135 -54.02 -27.79 -28.06
CA SER A 135 -54.95 -28.87 -27.70
C SER A 135 -56.38 -28.56 -28.15
N SER A 136 -56.84 -27.30 -28.02
CA SER A 136 -58.14 -26.87 -28.52
C SER A 136 -58.24 -27.01 -30.03
N LEU A 137 -57.27 -26.47 -30.77
CA LEU A 137 -57.22 -26.55 -32.23
C LEU A 137 -57.18 -28.00 -32.72
N LYS A 138 -56.42 -28.88 -32.05
CA LYS A 138 -56.39 -30.31 -32.37
C LYS A 138 -57.76 -30.96 -32.19
N ASN A 139 -58.49 -30.62 -31.13
CA ASN A 139 -59.83 -31.16 -30.87
C ASN A 139 -60.85 -30.65 -31.91
N GLU A 140 -60.81 -29.37 -32.25
CA GLU A 140 -61.66 -28.77 -33.29
C GLU A 140 -61.42 -29.39 -34.67
N LEU A 141 -60.15 -29.57 -35.05
CA LEU A 141 -59.76 -30.24 -36.30
C LEU A 141 -60.27 -31.68 -36.34
N ASN A 142 -60.12 -32.44 -35.24
CA ASN A 142 -60.61 -33.80 -35.16
C ASN A 142 -62.14 -33.88 -35.27
N ALA A 143 -62.86 -32.94 -34.64
CA ALA A 143 -64.31 -32.86 -34.74
C ALA A 143 -64.77 -32.54 -36.18
N SER A 144 -64.11 -31.59 -36.84
CA SER A 144 -64.35 -31.23 -38.23
C SER A 144 -64.10 -32.42 -39.18
N ASN A 145 -62.97 -33.12 -39.01
CA ASN A 145 -62.66 -34.32 -39.79
C ASN A 145 -63.71 -35.42 -39.62
N ARG A 146 -64.19 -35.64 -38.39
CA ARG A 146 -65.30 -36.60 -38.13
C ARG A 146 -66.59 -36.17 -38.84
N ALA A 147 -66.93 -34.88 -38.82
CA ALA A 147 -68.11 -34.38 -39.52
C ALA A 147 -68.02 -34.59 -41.04
N ILE A 148 -66.87 -34.31 -41.64
CA ILE A 148 -66.60 -34.57 -43.06
C ILE A 148 -66.73 -36.06 -43.38
N GLN A 149 -66.13 -36.94 -42.58
CA GLN A 149 -66.25 -38.39 -42.76
C GLN A 149 -67.70 -38.86 -42.72
N VAL A 150 -68.50 -38.35 -41.77
CA VAL A 150 -69.94 -38.67 -41.69
C VAL A 150 -70.68 -38.19 -42.93
N MET A 151 -70.42 -36.96 -43.42
CA MET A 151 -71.04 -36.46 -44.66
C MET A 151 -70.67 -37.30 -45.88
N LEU A 152 -69.40 -37.69 -46.03
CA LEU A 152 -68.95 -38.55 -47.12
C LEU A 152 -69.65 -39.91 -47.09
N ILE A 153 -69.73 -40.55 -45.92
CA ILE A 153 -70.43 -41.83 -45.75
C ILE A 153 -71.93 -41.69 -46.08
N MET A 154 -72.59 -40.63 -45.59
CA MET A 154 -74.00 -40.37 -45.93
C MET A 154 -74.20 -40.16 -47.43
N GLY A 155 -73.32 -39.40 -48.09
CA GLY A 155 -73.38 -39.19 -49.54
C GLY A 155 -73.26 -40.50 -50.33
N ILE A 156 -72.29 -41.36 -49.99
CA ILE A 156 -72.10 -42.66 -50.63
C ILE A 156 -73.29 -43.59 -50.40
N THR A 157 -73.81 -43.65 -49.17
CA THR A 157 -74.92 -44.56 -48.81
C THR A 157 -76.27 -44.11 -49.37
N LEU A 158 -76.53 -42.80 -49.43
CA LEU A 158 -77.80 -42.27 -49.93
C LEU A 158 -77.86 -42.15 -51.46
N ALA A 159 -76.72 -42.03 -52.15
CA ALA A 159 -76.71 -41.84 -53.62
C ALA A 159 -77.52 -42.91 -54.40
N PRO A 160 -77.37 -44.23 -54.14
CA PRO A 160 -78.19 -45.25 -54.82
C PRO A 160 -79.68 -45.13 -54.50
N ILE A 161 -80.03 -44.80 -53.25
CA ILE A 161 -81.41 -44.63 -52.79
C ILE A 161 -82.06 -43.43 -53.50
N ILE A 162 -81.37 -42.29 -53.52
CA ILE A 162 -81.82 -41.07 -54.19
C ILE A 162 -82.01 -41.34 -55.69
N TYR A 163 -81.05 -42.01 -56.34
CA TYR A 163 -81.13 -42.38 -57.76
C TYR A 163 -82.35 -43.28 -58.04
N SER A 164 -82.60 -44.30 -57.20
CA SER A 164 -83.75 -45.19 -57.33
C SER A 164 -85.08 -44.46 -57.20
N ILE A 165 -85.19 -43.54 -56.22
CA ILE A 165 -86.39 -42.69 -56.06
C ILE A 165 -86.58 -41.79 -57.28
N PHE A 166 -85.53 -41.10 -57.74
CA PHE A 166 -85.61 -40.22 -58.90
C PHE A 166 -86.08 -40.97 -60.16
N ASN A 167 -85.49 -42.13 -60.45
CA ASN A 167 -85.86 -42.93 -61.62
C ASN A 167 -87.32 -43.41 -61.56
N LYS A 168 -87.82 -43.78 -60.37
CA LYS A 168 -89.20 -44.24 -60.17
C LYS A 168 -90.25 -43.16 -60.43
N TYR A 169 -89.95 -41.89 -60.12
CA TYR A 169 -90.94 -40.80 -60.15
C TYR A 169 -90.78 -39.83 -61.32
N PHE A 170 -89.61 -39.78 -61.98
CA PHE A 170 -89.31 -38.75 -62.99
C PHE A 170 -88.88 -39.28 -64.36
N LEU A 171 -88.49 -40.55 -64.49
CA LEU A 171 -87.97 -41.11 -65.75
C LEU A 171 -88.77 -42.29 -66.31
N ASN A 172 -89.80 -42.78 -65.60
CA ASN A 172 -90.73 -43.82 -66.03
C ASN A 172 -92.15 -43.28 -66.14
#